data_AF-A0A9E6AWZ5-F1
#
_entry.id   AF-A0A9E6AWZ5-F1
#
_cell.length_a   1.000
_cell.length_b   1.000
_cell.length_c   1.000
_cell.angle_alpha   90.00
_cell.angle_beta   90.00
_cell.angle_gamma   90.00
#
_symmetry.space_group_name_H-M   'P 1'
#
loop_
_entity.id
_entity.type
_entity.pdbx_description
1 polymer ?
#
loop_
_entity_poly.entity_id
_entity_poly.type
_entity_poly.pdbx_seq_one_letter_code
_entity_poly.pdbx_strand_id
1 'polypeptide(L)'
;MLKLFLLVSKGKLKGFFWSHIGWMLVSKGAKKHIERGTLKRLGKNKIVMWQFKNYWKIAILVNTLIPFCIGYAIGGNLQYALAGFIFIGIGRAIQQQATFCINSLVHFFGSKKYVNGTAGDIPALFFMFLGENWHNFHHAFPRDYRNGHKWYHLDIHKWIIALLEKLGLARNVVRTPNERIKAKIELTKQQLTTNINNQLDQIDLLFNKLVRTLTKEIETNLDQANNKLVRLKQKTLFLGEKIKEFTRDSKKIKQKEIEKILTKLRKLESEFAKYQCV
;
A
#
# COMPACT_ATOMS: atom_id res chain seq x y z
N MET A 1 -0.06 11.95 27.07
CA MET A 1 -1.08 11.50 26.09
C MET A 1 -0.74 11.81 24.62
N LEU A 2 -0.23 13.00 24.25
CA LEU A 2 0.05 13.35 22.84
C LEU A 2 1.13 12.48 22.16
N LYS A 3 2.15 12.03 22.92
CA LYS A 3 3.22 11.18 22.39
C LYS A 3 2.78 9.75 22.09
N LEU A 4 1.77 9.22 22.79
CA LEU A 4 1.26 7.86 22.57
C LEU A 4 0.47 7.76 21.25
N PHE A 5 -0.28 8.81 20.89
CA PHE A 5 -1.01 8.88 19.62
C PHE A 5 -0.09 9.02 18.40
N LEU A 6 1.10 9.62 18.58
CA LEU A 6 2.13 9.72 17.54
C LEU A 6 2.99 8.45 17.39
N LEU A 7 2.97 7.56 18.39
CA LEU A 7 3.70 6.29 18.41
C LEU A 7 2.91 5.11 17.82
N VAL A 8 1.59 5.24 17.65
CA VAL A 8 0.75 4.19 17.07
C VAL A 8 0.65 4.36 15.54
N SER A 9 1.47 3.55 14.86
CA SER A 9 1.44 3.18 13.44
C SER A 9 1.99 4.19 12.41
N LYS A 10 2.93 3.73 11.58
CA LYS A 10 3.27 4.33 10.28
C LYS A 10 2.29 3.77 9.23
N GLY A 11 1.93 4.55 8.20
CA GLY A 11 1.16 4.06 7.04
C GLY A 11 -0.37 4.17 7.17
N LYS A 12 -1.09 3.22 6.55
CA LYS A 12 -2.57 3.21 6.38
C LYS A 12 -3.35 3.34 7.70
N LEU A 13 -2.89 2.70 8.78
CA LEU A 13 -3.54 2.76 10.09
C LEU A 13 -3.56 4.17 10.69
N LYS A 14 -2.48 4.94 10.53
CA LYS A 14 -2.46 6.35 10.95
C LYS A 14 -3.51 7.17 10.21
N GLY A 15 -3.64 6.94 8.90
CA GLY A 15 -4.68 7.58 8.08
C GLY A 15 -6.08 7.19 8.53
N PHE A 16 -6.30 5.93 8.92
CA PHE A 16 -7.58 5.46 9.43
C PHE A 16 -7.96 6.17 10.74
N PHE A 17 -7.09 6.16 11.77
CA PHE A 17 -7.41 6.81 13.04
C PHE A 17 -7.50 8.34 12.93
N TRP A 18 -6.67 8.93 12.07
CA TRP A 18 -6.75 10.36 11.78
C TRP A 18 -8.11 10.76 11.17
N SER A 19 -8.56 10.03 10.14
CA SER A 19 -9.85 10.28 9.48
C SER A 19 -11.06 9.93 10.36
N HIS A 20 -10.92 8.92 11.22
CA HIS A 20 -11.99 8.53 12.14
C HIS A 20 -12.22 9.57 13.24
N ILE A 21 -11.20 9.91 14.03
CA ILE A 21 -11.37 10.82 15.19
C ILE A 21 -10.20 11.79 15.41
N GLY A 22 -9.00 11.45 14.95
CA GLY A 22 -7.79 12.23 15.23
C GLY A 22 -7.89 13.68 14.74
N TRP A 23 -8.52 13.92 13.59
CA TRP A 23 -8.74 15.27 13.08
C TRP A 23 -9.54 16.15 14.04
N MET A 24 -10.52 15.62 14.77
CA MET A 24 -11.28 16.42 15.74
C MET A 24 -10.47 16.74 17.01
N LEU A 25 -9.63 15.80 17.46
CA LEU A 25 -8.87 15.94 18.71
C LEU A 25 -7.68 16.89 18.57
N VAL A 26 -7.11 16.98 17.36
CA VAL A 26 -5.82 17.68 17.13
C VAL A 26 -5.97 18.91 16.23
N SER A 27 -6.98 18.96 15.35
CA SER A 27 -7.09 20.06 14.38
C SER A 27 -7.49 21.38 15.03
N LYS A 28 -6.86 22.47 14.57
CA LYS A 28 -7.12 23.83 15.01
C LYS A 28 -8.41 24.39 14.37
N GLY A 29 -9.57 23.81 14.69
CA GLY A 29 -10.91 24.36 14.44
C GLY A 29 -11.35 24.58 12.97
N ALA A 30 -12.51 24.04 12.60
CA ALA A 30 -13.06 24.06 11.24
C ALA A 30 -13.32 25.46 10.63
N LYS A 31 -13.40 26.53 11.43
CA LYS A 31 -13.77 27.88 10.97
C LYS A 31 -12.78 28.48 9.95
N LYS A 32 -11.51 28.06 9.97
CA LYS A 32 -10.47 28.62 9.08
C LYS A 32 -10.52 28.11 7.64
N HIS A 33 -11.39 27.14 7.33
CA HIS A 33 -11.38 26.45 6.02
C HIS A 33 -12.70 26.50 5.25
N ILE A 34 -13.68 27.32 5.68
CA ILE A 34 -14.91 27.46 4.90
C ILE A 34 -14.65 28.37 3.69
N GLU A 35 -14.84 27.83 2.49
CA GLU A 35 -14.69 28.56 1.25
C GLU A 35 -15.65 29.78 1.20
N ARG A 36 -15.14 30.92 0.73
CA ARG A 36 -15.92 32.18 0.60
C ARG A 36 -17.19 31.99 -0.24
N GLY A 37 -17.13 31.20 -1.31
CA GLY A 37 -18.28 30.89 -2.15
C GLY A 37 -19.40 30.16 -1.39
N THR A 38 -19.02 29.17 -0.57
CA THR A 38 -19.95 28.44 0.28
C THR A 38 -20.58 29.34 1.34
N LEU A 39 -19.79 30.21 2.00
CA LEU A 39 -20.32 31.20 2.94
C LEU A 39 -21.31 32.16 2.27
N LYS A 40 -21.01 32.65 1.06
CA LYS A 40 -21.92 33.53 0.31
C LYS A 40 -23.24 32.84 -0.04
N ARG A 41 -23.19 31.55 -0.41
CA ARG A 41 -24.40 30.78 -0.76
C ARG A 41 -25.24 30.44 0.47
N LEU A 42 -24.63 29.87 1.50
CA LEU A 42 -25.33 29.45 2.72
C LEU A 42 -25.79 30.66 3.56
N GLY A 43 -25.02 31.76 3.53
CA GLY A 43 -25.34 33.01 4.23
C GLY A 43 -26.66 33.66 3.81
N LYS A 44 -27.17 33.34 2.61
CA LYS A 44 -28.47 33.80 2.13
C LYS A 44 -29.64 33.02 2.73
N ASN A 45 -29.42 31.80 3.22
CA ASN A 45 -30.49 30.97 3.78
C ASN A 45 -30.75 31.37 5.25
N LYS A 46 -31.89 32.02 5.49
CA LYS A 46 -32.29 32.51 6.82
C LYS A 46 -32.37 31.41 7.87
N ILE A 47 -32.82 30.21 7.50
CA ILE A 47 -32.95 29.07 8.43
C ILE A 47 -31.57 28.55 8.84
N VAL A 48 -30.66 28.37 7.88
CA VAL A 48 -29.27 27.97 8.16
C VAL A 48 -28.58 29.00 9.05
N MET A 49 -28.77 30.29 8.77
CA MET A 49 -28.17 31.35 9.58
C MET A 49 -28.79 31.46 10.98
N TRP A 50 -30.10 31.22 11.12
CA TRP A 50 -30.76 31.12 12.41
C TRP A 50 -30.23 29.95 13.24
N GLN A 51 -30.11 28.76 12.63
CA GLN A 51 -29.53 27.58 13.27
C GLN A 51 -28.09 27.83 13.70
N PHE A 52 -27.27 28.43 12.81
CA PHE A 52 -25.88 28.76 13.10
C PHE A 52 -25.73 29.72 14.29
N LYS A 53 -26.56 30.77 14.34
CA LYS A 53 -26.56 31.74 15.46
C LYS A 53 -27.03 31.13 16.78
N ASN A 54 -27.96 30.18 16.74
CA ASN A 54 -28.57 29.57 17.92
C ASN A 54 -28.03 28.16 18.23
N TYR A 55 -26.93 27.74 17.60
CA TYR A 55 -26.44 26.36 17.63
C TYR A 55 -26.36 25.78 19.05
N TRP A 56 -25.73 26.49 19.99
CA TRP A 56 -25.58 26.01 21.37
C TRP A 56 -26.90 25.89 22.12
N LYS A 57 -27.82 26.82 21.90
CA LYS A 57 -29.16 26.76 22.51
C LYS A 57 -29.93 25.53 22.01
N ILE A 58 -29.91 25.32 20.69
CA ILE A 58 -30.53 24.14 20.05
C ILE A 58 -29.85 22.87 20.55
N ALA A 59 -28.52 22.84 20.63
CA ALA A 59 -27.76 21.68 21.06
C ALA A 59 -28.08 21.28 22.50
N ILE A 60 -28.11 22.23 23.44
CA ILE A 60 -28.46 21.95 24.84
C ILE A 60 -29.93 21.51 24.96
N LEU A 61 -30.83 22.20 24.27
CA LEU A 61 -32.26 21.87 24.30
C LEU A 61 -32.52 20.45 23.80
N VAL A 62 -32.05 20.13 22.59
CA VAL A 62 -32.36 18.87 21.91
C VAL A 62 -31.58 17.70 22.48
N ASN A 63 -30.33 17.90 22.92
CA ASN A 63 -29.49 16.80 23.40
C ASN A 63 -29.55 16.58 24.91
N THR A 64 -30.02 17.56 25.70
CA THR A 64 -30.06 17.46 27.15
C THR A 64 -31.48 17.62 27.70
N LEU A 65 -32.10 18.78 27.49
CA LEU A 65 -33.34 19.13 28.18
C LEU A 65 -34.53 18.29 27.72
N ILE A 66 -34.71 18.12 26.40
CA ILE A 66 -35.81 17.32 25.85
C ILE A 66 -35.72 15.85 26.29
N PRO A 67 -34.59 15.13 26.12
CA PRO A 67 -34.46 13.76 26.62
C PRO A 67 -34.70 13.62 28.13
N PHE A 68 -34.20 14.59 28.91
CA PHE A 68 -34.41 14.61 30.36
C PHE A 68 -35.90 14.76 30.72
N CYS A 69 -36.59 15.71 30.10
CA CYS A 69 -38.02 15.94 30.32
C CYS A 69 -38.87 14.75 29.85
N ILE A 70 -38.54 14.12 28.73
CA ILE A 70 -39.22 12.91 28.25
C ILE A 70 -39.04 11.77 29.26
N GLY A 71 -37.81 11.55 29.75
CA GLY A 71 -37.55 10.57 30.78
C GLY A 71 -38.37 10.84 32.04
N TYR A 72 -38.39 12.09 32.52
CA TYR A 72 -39.22 12.48 33.66
C TYR A 72 -40.71 12.25 33.40
N ALA A 73 -41.22 12.59 32.22
CA ALA A 73 -42.63 12.42 31.87
C ALA A 73 -43.06 10.95 31.83
N ILE A 74 -42.15 10.04 31.44
CA ILE A 74 -42.42 8.59 31.41
C ILE A 74 -42.44 7.99 32.81
N GLY A 75 -41.50 8.37 33.68
CA GLY A 75 -41.29 7.71 34.97
C GLY A 75 -41.69 8.50 36.22
N GLY A 76 -42.04 9.78 36.07
CA GLY A 76 -42.46 10.68 37.15
C GLY A 76 -41.39 11.07 38.17
N ASN A 77 -40.13 10.66 37.99
CA ASN A 77 -39.07 10.93 38.94
C ASN A 77 -37.71 11.22 38.27
N LEU A 78 -36.76 11.71 39.08
CA LEU A 78 -35.45 12.14 38.63
C LEU A 78 -34.61 10.99 38.01
N GLN A 79 -34.78 9.76 38.48
CA GLN A 79 -34.04 8.61 37.96
C GLN A 79 -34.37 8.37 36.48
N TYR A 80 -35.66 8.40 36.11
CA TYR A 80 -36.07 8.25 34.71
C TYR A 80 -35.66 9.46 33.86
N ALA A 81 -35.65 10.66 34.43
CA ALA A 81 -35.16 11.85 33.74
C ALA A 81 -33.67 11.71 33.36
N LEU A 82 -32.83 11.28 34.31
CA LEU A 82 -31.42 10.99 34.07
C LEU A 82 -31.23 9.82 33.11
N ALA A 83 -32.06 8.77 33.21
CA ALA A 83 -32.03 7.65 32.27
C ALA A 83 -32.31 8.11 30.83
N GLY A 84 -33.31 8.97 30.61
CA GLY A 84 -33.61 9.54 29.29
C GLY A 84 -32.43 10.37 28.73
N PHE A 85 -31.82 11.20 29.56
CA PHE A 85 -30.61 11.95 29.19
C PHE A 85 -29.44 11.03 28.80
N ILE A 86 -29.12 10.04 29.64
CA ILE A 86 -28.02 9.10 29.41
C ILE A 86 -28.28 8.24 28.17
N PHE A 87 -29.50 7.74 28.00
CA PHE A 87 -29.88 6.89 26.87
C PHE A 87 -29.66 7.60 25.53
N ILE A 88 -30.15 8.84 25.39
CA ILE A 88 -29.89 9.65 24.19
C ILE A 88 -28.41 10.03 24.08
N GLY A 89 -27.71 10.25 25.19
CA GLY A 89 -26.26 10.48 25.21
C GLY A 89 -25.46 9.32 24.62
N ILE A 90 -25.78 8.08 25.00
CA ILE A 90 -25.15 6.86 24.47
C ILE A 90 -25.50 6.69 23.00
N GLY A 91 -26.78 6.83 22.64
CA GLY A 91 -27.23 6.74 21.25
C GLY A 91 -26.50 7.74 20.33
N ARG A 92 -26.29 8.97 20.81
CA ARG A 92 -25.47 9.97 20.12
C ARG A 92 -24.02 9.55 19.95
N ALA A 93 -23.39 9.00 20.99
CA ALA A 93 -22.02 8.53 20.90
C ALA A 93 -21.88 7.43 19.83
N ILE A 94 -22.81 6.48 19.79
CA ILE A 94 -22.86 5.42 18.77
C ILE A 94 -23.07 6.01 17.37
N GLN A 95 -24.06 6.91 17.21
CA GLN A 95 -24.33 7.58 15.94
C GLN A 95 -23.12 8.38 15.44
N GLN A 96 -22.40 9.03 16.36
CA GLN A 96 -21.18 9.77 16.03
C GLN A 96 -20.08 8.83 15.53
N GLN A 97 -19.87 7.67 16.16
CA GLN A 97 -18.91 6.68 15.68
C GLN A 97 -19.32 6.11 14.32
N ALA A 98 -20.61 5.83 14.11
CA ALA A 98 -21.12 5.41 12.80
C ALA A 98 -20.85 6.47 11.72
N THR A 99 -21.06 7.75 12.04
CA THR A 99 -20.73 8.87 11.15
C THR A 99 -19.22 8.94 10.86
N PHE A 100 -18.38 8.74 11.87
CA PHE A 100 -16.92 8.75 11.70
C PHE A 100 -16.40 7.56 10.90
N CYS A 101 -17.09 6.42 10.92
CA CYS A 101 -16.79 5.30 10.02
C CYS A 101 -17.00 5.66 8.54
N ILE A 102 -17.84 6.66 8.22
CA ILE A 102 -17.96 7.15 6.84
C ILE A 102 -16.69 7.90 6.42
N ASN A 103 -15.97 8.54 7.35
CA ASN A 103 -14.69 9.18 7.03
C ASN A 103 -13.53 8.18 6.99
N SER A 104 -13.61 7.09 7.74
CA SER A 104 -12.55 6.09 7.84
C SER A 104 -12.89 4.79 7.12
N LEU A 105 -13.77 3.95 7.66
CA LEU A 105 -14.06 2.60 7.17
C LEU A 105 -14.36 2.54 5.66
N VAL A 106 -15.28 3.37 5.16
CA VAL A 106 -15.65 3.36 3.72
C VAL A 106 -14.58 3.98 2.81
N HIS A 107 -13.57 4.66 3.35
CA HIS A 107 -12.42 5.15 2.58
C HIS A 107 -11.24 4.17 2.54
N PHE A 108 -11.32 3.09 3.31
CA PHE A 108 -10.31 2.04 3.37
C PHE A 108 -10.81 0.72 2.76
N PHE A 109 -12.12 0.48 2.79
CA PHE A 109 -12.76 -0.73 2.32
C PHE A 109 -13.88 -0.43 1.33
N GLY A 110 -14.34 -1.47 0.64
CA GLY A 110 -15.48 -1.41 -0.27
C GLY A 110 -15.10 -1.40 -1.75
N SER A 111 -16.13 -1.58 -2.59
CA SER A 111 -15.97 -1.67 -4.04
C SER A 111 -15.87 -0.28 -4.70
N LYS A 112 -15.06 -0.15 -5.75
CA LYS A 112 -14.76 1.11 -6.43
C LYS A 112 -15.27 1.13 -7.87
N LYS A 113 -16.58 1.00 -8.02
CA LYS A 113 -17.23 0.82 -9.33
C LYS A 113 -17.30 2.09 -10.19
N TYR A 114 -17.46 3.26 -9.58
CA TYR A 114 -17.77 4.52 -10.26
C TYR A 114 -16.60 5.50 -10.31
N VAL A 115 -15.65 5.39 -9.40
CA VAL A 115 -14.44 6.22 -9.41
C VAL A 115 -13.30 5.50 -8.71
N ASN A 116 -12.10 5.55 -9.29
CA ASN A 116 -10.89 5.02 -8.69
C ASN A 116 -10.32 6.02 -7.67
N GLY A 117 -10.97 6.13 -6.51
CA GLY A 117 -10.57 6.97 -5.38
C GLY A 117 -10.32 6.16 -4.10
N THR A 118 -10.39 6.81 -2.94
CA THR A 118 -10.33 6.11 -1.64
C THR A 118 -11.71 5.58 -1.22
N ALA A 119 -12.79 6.30 -1.51
CA ALA A 119 -14.15 5.92 -1.16
C ALA A 119 -14.61 4.61 -1.84
N GLY A 120 -15.26 3.73 -1.08
CA GLY A 120 -15.78 2.45 -1.50
C GLY A 120 -17.25 2.25 -1.09
N ASP A 121 -17.96 1.43 -1.85
CA ASP A 121 -19.31 0.98 -1.50
C ASP A 121 -19.24 -0.28 -0.61
N ILE A 122 -19.93 -0.28 0.53
CA ILE A 122 -20.03 -1.41 1.48
C ILE A 122 -21.51 -1.75 1.76
N PRO A 123 -22.18 -2.55 0.91
CA PRO A 123 -23.62 -2.84 1.02
C PRO A 123 -24.03 -3.44 2.38
N ALA A 124 -23.17 -4.27 2.98
CA ALA A 124 -23.44 -4.97 4.23
C ALA A 124 -23.67 -4.06 5.44
N LEU A 125 -23.20 -2.81 5.41
CA LEU A 125 -23.28 -1.86 6.52
C LEU A 125 -24.44 -0.87 6.41
N PHE A 126 -25.46 -1.17 5.60
CA PHE A 126 -26.58 -0.25 5.40
C PHE A 126 -27.34 0.06 6.70
N PHE A 127 -27.49 -0.89 7.62
CA PHE A 127 -28.17 -0.64 8.91
C PHE A 127 -27.42 0.38 9.78
N MET A 128 -26.09 0.47 9.61
CA MET A 128 -25.25 1.39 10.38
C MET A 128 -25.21 2.79 9.74
N PHE A 129 -25.21 2.87 8.41
CA PHE A 129 -24.96 4.11 7.67
C PHE A 129 -26.20 4.67 6.94
N LEU A 130 -27.29 3.91 6.91
CA LEU A 130 -28.62 4.30 6.40
C LEU A 130 -28.62 4.84 4.95
N GLY A 131 -27.62 4.45 4.15
CA GLY A 131 -27.44 4.90 2.76
C GLY A 131 -26.07 5.49 2.46
N GLU A 132 -25.37 6.02 3.47
CA GLU A 132 -24.00 6.55 3.31
C GLU A 132 -22.96 5.44 3.01
N ASN A 133 -23.37 4.18 3.11
CA ASN A 133 -22.56 3.02 2.75
C ASN A 133 -22.31 2.88 1.23
N TRP A 134 -23.02 3.64 0.39
CA TRP A 134 -22.80 3.73 -1.06
C TRP A 134 -21.85 4.89 -1.40
N HIS A 135 -20.71 4.93 -0.71
CA HIS A 135 -19.84 6.10 -0.71
C HIS A 135 -19.04 6.28 -2.00
N ASN A 136 -18.73 5.21 -2.74
CA ASN A 136 -18.07 5.34 -4.04
C ASN A 136 -18.98 6.02 -5.08
N PHE A 137 -20.28 5.70 -5.07
CA PHE A 137 -21.26 6.41 -5.91
C PHE A 137 -21.38 7.89 -5.51
N HIS A 138 -21.51 8.17 -4.20
CA HIS A 138 -21.58 9.53 -3.69
C HIS A 138 -20.39 10.39 -4.15
N HIS A 139 -19.16 9.85 -4.07
CA HIS A 139 -17.96 10.54 -4.55
C HIS A 139 -17.92 10.73 -6.07
N ALA A 140 -18.50 9.81 -6.84
CA ALA A 140 -18.59 9.95 -8.29
C ALA A 140 -19.63 10.99 -8.72
N PHE A 141 -20.72 11.15 -7.95
CA PHE A 141 -21.86 12.00 -8.28
C PHE A 141 -22.35 12.81 -7.06
N PRO A 142 -21.56 13.76 -6.52
CA PRO A 142 -21.87 14.46 -5.27
C PRO A 142 -23.09 15.39 -5.34
N ARG A 143 -23.65 15.61 -6.54
CA ARG A 143 -24.89 16.38 -6.75
C ARG A 143 -26.13 15.52 -6.85
N ASP A 144 -25.99 14.20 -7.03
CA ASP A 144 -27.14 13.30 -7.03
C ASP A 144 -27.71 13.27 -5.61
N TYR A 145 -29.03 13.36 -5.47
CA TYR A 145 -29.65 13.28 -4.16
C TYR A 145 -29.54 11.88 -3.52
N ARG A 146 -29.22 10.86 -4.33
CA ARG A 146 -29.05 9.47 -3.90
C ARG A 146 -27.58 9.21 -3.60
N ASN A 147 -27.31 8.53 -2.50
CA ASN A 147 -26.01 7.87 -2.32
C ASN A 147 -26.00 6.52 -3.05
N GLY A 148 -27.15 5.84 -3.16
CA GLY A 148 -27.30 4.62 -3.96
C GLY A 148 -28.27 4.78 -5.12
N HIS A 149 -27.79 4.79 -6.37
CA HIS A 149 -28.63 5.10 -7.54
C HIS A 149 -29.71 4.05 -7.86
N LYS A 150 -29.47 2.77 -7.55
CA LYS A 150 -30.38 1.68 -7.88
C LYS A 150 -31.52 1.61 -6.89
N TRP A 151 -32.69 1.12 -7.31
CA TRP A 151 -33.86 1.03 -6.44
C TRP A 151 -33.59 0.14 -5.21
N TYR A 152 -32.85 -0.97 -5.39
CA TYR A 152 -32.49 -1.92 -4.33
C TYR A 152 -31.25 -1.52 -3.52
N HIS A 153 -30.57 -0.42 -3.87
CA HIS A 153 -29.54 0.12 -2.98
C HIS A 153 -30.24 0.69 -1.75
N LEU A 154 -30.03 0.05 -0.60
CA LEU A 154 -30.62 0.43 0.68
C LEU A 154 -30.04 1.78 1.11
N ASP A 155 -30.81 2.83 0.85
CA ASP A 155 -30.50 4.22 1.08
C ASP A 155 -31.80 4.87 1.55
N ILE A 156 -31.92 5.02 2.88
CA ILE A 156 -33.15 5.49 3.53
C ILE A 156 -33.37 6.96 3.18
N HIS A 157 -32.30 7.75 3.10
CA HIS A 157 -32.35 9.16 2.76
C HIS A 157 -32.92 9.39 1.36
N LYS A 158 -32.54 8.56 0.37
CA LYS A 158 -33.14 8.57 -0.98
C LYS A 158 -34.66 8.41 -0.92
N TRP A 159 -35.17 7.47 -0.13
CA TRP A 159 -36.61 7.23 -0.08
C TRP A 159 -37.35 8.37 0.62
N ILE A 160 -36.79 8.91 1.70
CA ILE A 160 -37.33 10.10 2.39
C ILE A 160 -37.40 11.28 1.41
N ILE A 161 -36.31 11.59 0.71
CA ILE A 161 -36.28 12.71 -0.25
C ILE A 161 -37.24 12.48 -1.42
N ALA A 162 -37.32 11.25 -1.94
CA ALA A 162 -38.26 10.92 -3.02
C ALA A 162 -39.73 11.08 -2.58
N LEU A 163 -40.05 10.71 -1.34
CA LEU A 163 -41.37 10.94 -0.76
C LEU A 163 -41.65 12.45 -0.61
N LEU A 164 -40.71 13.21 -0.06
CA LEU A 164 -40.85 14.66 0.08
C LEU A 164 -41.02 15.36 -1.27
N GLU A 165 -40.35 14.89 -2.32
CA GLU A 165 -40.55 15.40 -3.68
C GLU A 165 -41.93 15.05 -4.23
N LYS A 166 -42.39 13.81 -4.03
CA LYS A 166 -43.75 13.40 -4.42
C LYS A 166 -44.83 14.23 -3.71
N LEU A 167 -44.58 14.64 -2.46
CA LEU A 167 -45.46 15.51 -1.69
C LEU A 167 -45.28 17.01 -2.03
N GLY A 168 -44.36 17.37 -2.93
CA GLY A 168 -44.09 18.76 -3.33
C GLY A 168 -43.31 19.60 -2.29
N LEU A 169 -42.83 18.96 -1.21
CA LEU A 169 -42.04 19.55 -0.14
C LEU A 169 -40.55 19.69 -0.52
N ALA A 170 -40.05 18.79 -1.35
CA ALA A 170 -38.75 18.92 -2.00
C ALA A 170 -38.94 19.26 -3.48
N ARG A 171 -38.13 20.19 -4.00
CA ARG A 171 -38.16 20.63 -5.40
C ARG A 171 -36.75 20.67 -5.96
N ASN A 172 -36.63 20.60 -7.29
CA ASN A 172 -35.34 20.62 -7.99
C ASN A 172 -34.38 19.50 -7.53
N VAL A 173 -34.91 18.32 -7.25
CA VAL A 173 -34.13 17.16 -6.82
C VAL A 173 -33.28 16.65 -7.99
N VAL A 174 -31.96 16.73 -7.84
CA VAL A 174 -31.02 16.41 -8.91
C VAL A 174 -30.79 14.90 -8.98
N ARG A 175 -30.97 14.33 -10.18
CA ARG A 175 -30.72 12.93 -10.49
C ARG A 175 -29.73 12.82 -11.63
N THR A 176 -28.68 12.03 -11.43
CA THR A 176 -27.74 11.70 -12.50
C THR A 176 -28.42 10.73 -13.49
N PRO A 177 -28.44 11.04 -14.80
CA PRO A 177 -28.95 10.14 -15.83
C PRO A 177 -28.16 8.83 -15.89
N ASN A 178 -28.84 7.73 -16.24
CA ASN A 178 -28.24 6.40 -16.26
C ASN A 178 -27.10 6.30 -17.29
N GLU A 179 -27.20 7.04 -18.38
CA GLU A 179 -26.22 7.13 -19.46
C GLU A 179 -24.90 7.69 -18.90
N ARG A 180 -24.98 8.75 -18.10
CA ARG A 180 -23.82 9.35 -17.44
C ARG A 180 -23.21 8.41 -16.39
N ILE A 181 -24.04 7.66 -15.66
CA ILE A 181 -23.57 6.65 -14.71
C ILE A 181 -22.82 5.53 -15.45
N LYS A 182 -23.37 5.00 -16.54
CA LYS A 182 -22.74 3.97 -17.37
C LYS A 182 -21.40 4.46 -17.96
N ALA A 183 -21.39 5.66 -18.55
CA ALA A 183 -20.18 6.25 -19.10
C ALA A 183 -19.08 6.41 -18.04
N LYS A 184 -19.44 6.80 -16.81
CA LYS A 184 -18.49 6.94 -15.71
C LYS A 184 -17.91 5.60 -15.24
N ILE A 185 -18.73 4.55 -15.18
CA ILE A 185 -18.26 3.18 -14.89
C ILE A 185 -17.26 2.73 -15.95
N GLU A 186 -17.59 2.94 -17.23
CA GLU A 186 -16.71 2.55 -18.34
C GLU A 186 -15.39 3.30 -18.32
N LEU A 187 -15.44 4.62 -18.10
CA LEU A 187 -14.24 5.43 -17.90
C LEU A 187 -13.38 4.91 -16.75
N THR A 188 -14.00 4.54 -15.62
CA THR A 188 -13.27 3.99 -14.47
C THR A 188 -12.60 2.67 -14.81
N LYS A 189 -13.26 1.79 -15.56
CA LYS A 189 -12.65 0.54 -16.05
C LYS A 189 -11.47 0.82 -16.96
N GLN A 190 -11.62 1.70 -17.94
CA GLN A 190 -10.53 2.09 -18.85
C GLN A 190 -9.32 2.64 -18.09
N GLN A 191 -9.56 3.50 -17.09
CA GLN A 191 -8.50 4.01 -16.20
C GLN A 191 -7.79 2.89 -15.43
N LEU A 192 -8.55 1.92 -14.91
CA LEU A 192 -7.98 0.77 -14.21
C LEU A 192 -7.15 -0.10 -15.14
N THR A 193 -7.67 -0.44 -16.33
CA THR A 193 -6.94 -1.21 -17.34
C THR A 193 -5.66 -0.50 -17.77
N THR A 194 -5.72 0.81 -18.01
CA THR A 194 -4.55 1.62 -18.35
C THR A 194 -3.50 1.59 -17.23
N ASN A 195 -3.93 1.74 -15.97
CA ASN A 195 -3.03 1.67 -14.83
C ASN A 195 -2.36 0.30 -14.69
N ILE A 196 -3.10 -0.79 -14.92
CA ILE A 196 -2.57 -2.16 -14.89
C ILE A 196 -1.53 -2.33 -16.00
N ASN A 197 -1.84 -1.93 -17.23
CA ASN A 197 -0.90 -2.01 -18.34
C ASN A 197 0.39 -1.21 -18.05
N ASN A 198 0.26 0.02 -17.56
CA ASN A 198 1.42 0.82 -17.16
C ASN A 198 2.27 0.15 -16.07
N GLN A 199 1.65 -0.57 -15.13
CA GLN A 199 2.36 -1.34 -14.11
C GLN A 199 3.08 -2.55 -14.70
N LEU A 200 2.43 -3.26 -15.63
CA LEU A 200 3.06 -4.37 -16.36
C LEU A 200 4.27 -3.89 -17.17
N ASP A 201 4.14 -2.78 -17.90
CA ASP A 201 5.24 -2.18 -18.65
C ASP A 201 6.43 -1.81 -17.75
N GLN A 202 6.16 -1.28 -16.55
CA GLN A 202 7.20 -0.99 -15.56
C GLN A 202 7.87 -2.26 -15.03
N ILE A 203 7.11 -3.32 -14.78
CA ILE A 203 7.64 -4.62 -14.36
C ILE A 203 8.52 -5.19 -15.46
N ASP A 204 8.09 -5.16 -16.72
CA ASP A 204 8.87 -5.63 -17.86
C ASP A 204 10.17 -4.85 -18.03
N LEU A 205 10.13 -3.53 -17.82
CA LEU A 205 11.33 -2.69 -17.87
C LEU A 205 12.31 -3.01 -16.74
N LEU A 206 11.81 -3.22 -15.52
CA LEU A 206 12.64 -3.63 -14.37
C LEU A 206 13.21 -5.04 -14.56
N PHE A 207 12.41 -5.96 -15.08
CA PHE A 207 12.82 -7.33 -15.39
C PHE A 207 13.92 -7.35 -16.45
N ASN A 208 13.73 -6.64 -17.56
CA ASN A 208 14.74 -6.53 -18.63
C ASN A 208 16.04 -5.90 -18.12
N LYS A 209 15.95 -4.89 -17.24
CA LYS A 209 17.11 -4.30 -16.59
C LYS A 209 17.86 -5.31 -15.73
N LEU A 210 17.12 -6.07 -14.90
CA LEU A 210 17.69 -7.10 -14.04
C LEU A 210 18.38 -8.20 -14.87
N VAL A 211 17.73 -8.70 -15.92
CA VAL A 211 18.29 -9.70 -16.83
C VAL A 211 19.60 -9.18 -17.44
N ARG A 212 19.61 -7.96 -18.00
CA ARG A 212 20.85 -7.38 -18.57
C ARG A 212 21.97 -7.25 -17.55
N THR A 213 21.65 -6.84 -16.32
CA THR A 213 22.66 -6.74 -15.24
C THR A 213 23.24 -8.10 -14.89
N LEU A 214 22.38 -9.11 -14.72
CA LEU A 214 22.81 -10.48 -14.41
C LEU A 214 23.60 -11.10 -15.55
N THR A 215 23.17 -10.94 -16.81
CA THR A 215 23.91 -11.42 -17.98
C THR A 215 25.31 -10.82 -18.03
N LYS A 216 25.43 -9.50 -17.85
CA LYS A 216 26.74 -8.82 -17.83
C LYS A 216 27.64 -9.31 -16.71
N GLU A 217 27.08 -9.56 -15.53
CA GLU A 217 27.84 -10.09 -14.39
C GLU A 217 28.31 -11.52 -14.63
N ILE A 218 27.46 -12.37 -15.22
CA ILE A 218 27.83 -13.74 -15.62
C ILE A 218 28.93 -13.72 -16.69
N GLU A 219 28.80 -12.90 -17.73
CA GLU A 219 29.83 -12.74 -18.78
C GLU A 219 31.16 -12.31 -18.17
N THR A 220 31.15 -11.32 -17.28
CA THR A 220 32.35 -10.83 -16.59
C THR A 220 33.00 -11.93 -15.74
N ASN A 221 32.21 -12.71 -15.00
CA ASN A 221 32.71 -13.80 -14.17
C ASN A 221 33.27 -14.96 -15.01
N LEU A 222 32.62 -15.30 -16.12
CA LEU A 222 33.09 -16.30 -17.08
C LEU A 222 34.43 -15.88 -17.71
N ASP A 223 34.57 -14.63 -18.12
CA ASP A 223 35.82 -14.10 -18.67
C ASP A 223 36.96 -14.14 -17.65
N GLN A 224 36.68 -13.78 -16.39
CA GLN A 224 37.67 -13.90 -15.30
C GLN A 224 38.09 -15.35 -15.06
N ALA A 225 37.14 -16.28 -15.05
CA ALA A 225 37.40 -17.71 -14.87
C ALA A 225 38.23 -18.28 -16.04
N ASN A 226 37.87 -17.94 -17.28
CA ASN A 226 38.59 -18.33 -18.48
C ASN A 226 40.02 -17.79 -18.48
N ASN A 227 40.21 -16.52 -18.16
CA ASN A 227 41.54 -15.92 -18.05
C ASN A 227 42.40 -16.60 -16.98
N LYS A 228 41.80 -16.97 -15.84
CA LYS A 228 42.48 -17.74 -14.78
C LYS A 228 42.86 -19.14 -15.27
N LEU A 229 41.98 -19.81 -15.99
CA LEU A 229 42.23 -21.14 -16.56
C LEU A 229 43.38 -21.11 -17.58
N VAL A 230 43.42 -20.11 -18.47
CA VAL A 230 44.51 -19.93 -19.44
C VAL A 230 45.85 -19.75 -18.72
N ARG A 231 45.91 -18.90 -17.68
CA ARG A 231 47.13 -18.71 -16.87
C ARG A 231 47.57 -20.01 -16.18
N LEU A 232 46.63 -20.80 -15.67
CA LEU A 232 46.94 -22.10 -15.07
C LEU A 232 47.49 -23.09 -16.10
N LYS A 233 46.89 -23.17 -17.29
CA LYS A 233 47.39 -23.99 -18.41
C LYS A 233 48.81 -23.60 -18.83
N GLN A 234 49.11 -22.30 -18.91
CA GLN A 234 50.47 -21.82 -19.22
C GLN A 234 51.46 -22.22 -18.12
N LYS A 235 51.09 -22.07 -16.84
CA LYS A 235 51.93 -22.49 -15.72
C LYS A 235 52.19 -24.00 -15.72
N THR A 236 51.17 -24.82 -15.98
CA THR A 236 51.35 -26.28 -16.03
C THR A 236 52.21 -26.70 -17.21
N LEU A 237 52.08 -26.06 -18.38
CA LEU A 237 52.94 -26.29 -19.54
C LEU A 237 54.41 -25.98 -19.20
N PHE A 238 54.67 -24.80 -18.64
CA PHE A 238 56.00 -24.38 -18.22
C PHE A 238 56.62 -25.32 -17.18
N LEU A 239 55.83 -25.76 -16.19
CA LEU A 239 56.29 -26.75 -15.20
C LEU A 239 56.64 -28.08 -15.87
N GLY A 240 55.82 -28.52 -16.83
CA GLY A 240 56.07 -29.72 -17.61
C GLY A 240 57.37 -29.66 -18.42
N GLU A 241 57.69 -28.51 -19.00
CA GLU A 241 58.97 -28.28 -19.68
C GLU A 241 60.16 -28.34 -18.71
N LYS A 242 60.06 -27.67 -17.55
CA LYS A 242 61.08 -27.75 -16.49
C LYS A 242 61.32 -29.18 -16.00
N ILE A 243 60.26 -29.96 -15.82
CA ILE A 243 60.36 -31.37 -15.40
C ILE A 243 61.08 -32.19 -16.47
N LYS A 244 60.77 -31.97 -17.75
CA LYS A 244 61.45 -32.64 -18.87
C LYS A 244 62.94 -32.29 -18.92
N GLU A 245 63.28 -31.02 -18.74
CA GLU A 245 64.66 -30.53 -18.69
C GLU A 245 65.42 -31.18 -17.53
N PHE A 246 64.87 -31.12 -16.31
CA PHE A 246 65.46 -31.76 -15.13
C PHE A 246 65.66 -33.26 -15.31
N THR A 247 64.70 -33.96 -15.91
CA THR A 247 64.80 -35.40 -16.21
C THR A 247 65.93 -35.68 -17.21
N ARG A 248 66.09 -34.83 -18.23
CA ARG A 248 67.16 -34.94 -19.23
C ARG A 248 68.54 -34.71 -18.61
N ASP A 249 68.66 -33.72 -17.74
CA ASP A 249 69.90 -33.41 -17.03
C ASP A 249 70.28 -34.51 -16.03
N SER A 250 69.31 -35.03 -15.28
CA SER A 250 69.53 -36.18 -14.39
C SER A 250 70.03 -37.41 -15.16
N LYS A 251 69.45 -37.70 -16.33
CA LYS A 251 69.95 -38.78 -17.22
C LYS A 251 71.40 -38.54 -17.66
N LYS A 252 71.74 -37.31 -18.08
CA LYS A 252 73.12 -36.97 -18.48
C LYS A 252 74.11 -37.13 -17.33
N ILE A 253 73.74 -36.72 -16.12
CA ILE A 253 74.60 -36.86 -14.92
C ILE A 253 74.84 -38.34 -14.62
N LYS A 254 73.78 -39.16 -14.57
CA LYS A 254 73.90 -40.61 -14.36
C LYS A 254 74.79 -41.25 -15.43
N GLN A 255 74.65 -40.84 -16.69
CA GLN A 255 75.45 -41.38 -17.79
C GLN A 255 76.93 -40.98 -17.67
N LYS A 256 77.23 -39.73 -17.29
CA LYS A 256 78.60 -39.30 -16.98
C LYS A 256 79.21 -40.08 -15.81
N GLU A 257 78.45 -40.36 -14.76
CA GLU A 257 78.94 -41.16 -13.62
C GLU A 257 79.24 -42.60 -14.03
N ILE A 258 78.36 -43.22 -14.82
CA ILE A 258 78.59 -44.56 -15.38
C ILE A 258 79.86 -44.59 -16.23
N GLU A 259 80.06 -43.63 -17.14
CA GLU A 259 81.29 -43.53 -17.93
C GLU A 259 82.54 -43.38 -17.06
N LYS A 260 82.45 -42.59 -15.98
CA LYS A 260 83.57 -42.40 -15.03
C LYS A 260 83.92 -43.71 -14.31
N ILE A 261 82.92 -44.48 -13.90
CA ILE A 261 83.09 -45.81 -13.29
C ILE A 261 83.69 -46.80 -14.29
N LEU A 262 83.15 -46.86 -15.52
CA LEU A 262 83.66 -47.71 -16.59
C LEU A 262 85.12 -47.39 -16.94
N THR A 263 85.49 -46.11 -16.93
CA THR A 263 86.87 -45.67 -17.17
C THR A 263 87.81 -46.12 -16.04
N LYS A 264 87.36 -46.04 -14.78
CA LYS A 264 88.10 -46.57 -13.64
C LYS A 264 88.24 -48.10 -13.70
N LEU A 265 87.18 -48.82 -14.06
CA LEU A 265 87.20 -50.27 -14.27
C LEU A 265 88.19 -50.67 -15.36
N ARG A 266 88.16 -50.02 -16.53
CA ARG A 266 89.14 -50.27 -17.60
C ARG A 266 90.58 -50.01 -17.19
N LYS A 267 90.83 -48.98 -16.36
CA LYS A 267 92.17 -48.75 -15.80
C LYS A 267 92.59 -49.90 -14.89
N LEU A 268 91.73 -50.33 -13.98
CA LEU A 268 91.99 -51.46 -13.09
C LEU A 268 92.21 -52.76 -13.88
N GLU A 269 91.39 -53.04 -14.90
CA GLU A 269 91.58 -54.18 -15.81
C GLU A 269 92.94 -54.12 -16.52
N SER A 270 93.35 -52.93 -17.01
CA SER A 270 94.65 -52.75 -17.65
C SER A 270 95.83 -52.89 -16.69
N GLU A 271 95.66 -52.51 -15.41
CA GLU A 271 96.66 -52.73 -14.36
C GLU A 271 96.73 -54.22 -14.01
N PHE A 272 95.60 -54.91 -13.85
CA PHE A 272 95.55 -56.36 -13.62
C PHE A 272 96.17 -57.17 -14.75
N ALA A 273 95.94 -56.77 -16.01
CA ALA A 273 96.55 -57.42 -17.18
C ALA A 273 98.09 -57.31 -17.19
N LYS A 274 98.67 -56.25 -16.59
CA LYS A 274 100.13 -56.13 -16.40
C LYS A 274 100.67 -57.11 -15.36
N TYR A 275 99.86 -57.55 -14.40
CA TYR A 275 100.25 -58.53 -13.39
C TYR A 275 100.08 -59.99 -13.84
N GLN A 276 99.37 -60.26 -14.94
CA GLN A 276 99.22 -61.60 -15.53
C GLN A 276 100.29 -61.95 -16.60
N CYS A 277 101.24 -61.06 -16.88
CA CYS A 277 102.35 -61.28 -17.82
C CYS A 277 103.69 -61.64 -17.12
N VAL A 278 103.64 -62.22 -15.93
CA VAL A 278 104.80 -62.79 -15.21
C VAL A 278 104.59 -64.29 -15.05
#